data_AF-A0A518E176-F1
#
_entry.id   AF-A0A518E176-F1
#
_cell.length_a   1.000
_cell.length_b   1.000
_cell.length_c   1.000
_cell.angle_alpha   90.00
_cell.angle_beta   90.00
_cell.angle_gamma   90.00
#
_symmetry.space_group_name_H-M   'P 1'
#
loop_
_entity.id
_entity.type
_entity.pdbx_description
1 polymer ?
#
loop_
_entity_poly.entity_id
_entity_poly.type
_entity_poly.pdbx_seq_one_letter_code
_entity_poly.pdbx_strand_id
1 'polypeptide(L)'
;MQAIRILLGIVLLLFGRKLYWVFVAIAGFLVGMQLADVLLVGQGQVVRILAAVAAGLIGALLGVIAQRLAFAICGLYAGGYAALRIAEMAGSTENHLLWFILGGVIGAIIAAVIMDWAIIVLSSLMGAGAIVGELTLHPQYAFALFVALVVFGIILQSQSLEPGPPLPEEEP
;
A
#
# COMPACT_ATOMS: atom_id res chain seq x y z
N MET A 1 18.93 19.76 -7.69
CA MET A 1 18.98 18.46 -6.99
C MET A 1 18.11 18.46 -5.73
N GLN A 2 18.31 19.38 -4.78
CA GLN A 2 17.54 19.46 -3.51
C GLN A 2 16.03 19.70 -3.71
N ALA A 3 15.66 20.65 -4.59
CA ALA A 3 14.25 20.93 -4.89
C ALA A 3 13.47 19.70 -5.38
N ILE A 4 14.11 18.80 -6.14
CA ILE A 4 13.49 17.56 -6.64
C ILE A 4 13.17 16.61 -5.48
N ARG A 5 14.08 16.49 -4.50
CA ARG A 5 13.90 15.61 -3.35
C ARG A 5 12.81 16.11 -2.40
N ILE A 6 12.74 17.42 -2.20
CA ILE A 6 11.64 18.05 -1.43
C ILE A 6 10.30 17.82 -2.13
N LEU A 7 10.23 18.00 -3.45
CA LEU A 7 9.02 17.76 -4.23
C LEU A 7 8.60 16.28 -4.18
N LEU A 8 9.55 15.35 -4.32
CA LEU A 8 9.31 13.91 -4.13
C LEU A 8 8.81 13.61 -2.72
N GLY A 9 9.38 14.24 -1.69
CA GLY A 9 8.93 14.10 -0.30
C GLY A 9 7.49 14.57 -0.09
N ILE A 10 7.11 15.72 -0.66
CA ILE A 10 5.74 16.24 -0.64
C ILE A 10 4.79 15.28 -1.35
N VAL A 11 5.15 14.84 -2.56
CA VAL A 11 4.35 13.88 -3.33
C VAL A 11 4.18 12.57 -2.56
N LEU A 12 5.23 12.07 -1.92
CA LEU A 12 5.16 10.86 -1.11
C LEU A 12 4.30 11.05 0.15
N LEU A 13 4.37 12.21 0.79
CA LEU A 13 3.60 12.56 2.00
C LEU A 13 2.11 12.75 1.71
N LEU A 14 1.76 13.24 0.51
CA LEU A 14 0.37 13.47 0.11
C LEU A 14 -0.27 12.28 -0.62
N PHE A 15 0.51 11.54 -1.42
CA PHE A 15 -0.01 10.53 -2.36
C PHE A 15 0.50 9.11 -2.11
N GLY A 16 1.28 8.84 -1.06
CA GLY A 16 2.01 7.56 -0.96
C GLY A 16 1.16 6.30 -1.11
N ARG A 17 -0.09 6.30 -0.62
CA ARG A 17 -1.06 5.21 -0.88
C ARG A 17 -1.36 5.01 -2.37
N LYS A 18 -1.50 6.09 -3.14
CA LYS A 18 -1.85 6.05 -4.57
C LYS A 18 -0.64 5.77 -5.46
N LEU A 19 0.58 6.05 -4.99
CA LEU A 19 1.82 5.85 -5.76
C LEU A 19 2.12 4.39 -6.08
N TYR A 20 1.74 3.44 -5.21
CA TYR A 20 1.99 2.03 -5.48
C TYR A 20 1.29 1.56 -6.76
N TRP A 21 -0.01 1.87 -6.92
CA TRP A 21 -0.77 1.51 -8.11
C TRP A 21 -0.17 2.12 -9.37
N VAL A 22 0.23 3.39 -9.30
CA VAL A 22 0.86 4.11 -10.41
C VAL A 22 2.21 3.49 -10.78
N PHE A 23 3.02 3.07 -9.80
CA PHE A 23 4.30 2.43 -10.05
C PHE A 23 4.14 1.11 -10.82
N VAL A 24 3.20 0.26 -10.38
CA VAL A 24 2.90 -1.00 -11.08
C VAL A 24 2.27 -0.73 -12.45
N ALA A 25 1.47 0.33 -12.60
CA ALA A 25 0.94 0.75 -13.90
C ALA A 25 2.05 1.13 -14.89
N ILE A 26 3.04 1.91 -14.43
CA ILE A 26 4.19 2.31 -15.24
C ILE A 26 5.03 1.08 -15.61
N ALA A 27 5.29 0.18 -14.66
CA ALA A 27 6.00 -1.06 -14.94
C ALA A 27 5.26 -1.93 -15.97
N GLY A 28 3.93 -2.08 -15.81
CA GLY A 28 3.07 -2.80 -16.75
C GLY A 28 3.04 -2.15 -18.14
N PHE A 29 3.05 -0.82 -18.20
CA PHE A 29 3.14 -0.07 -19.46
C PHE A 29 4.48 -0.29 -20.16
N LEU A 30 5.59 -0.22 -19.42
CA LEU A 30 6.93 -0.44 -19.96
C LEU A 30 7.11 -1.85 -20.51
N VAL A 31 6.64 -2.86 -19.77
CA VAL A 31 6.62 -4.25 -20.24
C VAL A 31 5.68 -4.40 -21.44
N GLY A 32 4.51 -3.75 -21.39
CA GLY A 32 3.53 -3.73 -22.48
C GLY A 32 4.08 -3.13 -23.78
N MET A 33 4.89 -2.07 -23.68
CA MET A 33 5.60 -1.49 -24.82
C MET A 33 6.57 -2.50 -25.45
N GLN A 34 7.39 -3.17 -24.63
CA GLN A 34 8.34 -4.17 -25.12
C GLN A 34 7.62 -5.35 -25.77
N LEU A 35 6.55 -5.84 -25.17
CA LEU A 35 5.72 -6.90 -25.76
C LEU A 35 5.04 -6.43 -27.04
N ALA A 36 4.51 -5.21 -27.09
CA ALA A 36 3.88 -4.66 -28.28
C ALA A 36 4.86 -4.57 -29.46
N ASP A 37 6.12 -4.21 -29.20
CA ASP A 37 7.14 -4.17 -30.25
C ASP A 37 7.50 -5.56 -30.80
N VAL A 38 7.41 -6.61 -29.97
CA VAL A 38 7.71 -7.99 -30.38
C VAL A 38 6.49 -8.69 -31.00
N LEU A 39 5.30 -8.51 -30.44
CA LEU A 39 4.08 -9.22 -30.85
C LEU A 39 3.27 -8.48 -31.94
N LEU A 40 3.35 -7.14 -32.00
CA LEU A 40 2.60 -6.30 -32.94
C LEU A 40 3.53 -5.68 -34.00
N VAL A 41 4.50 -6.47 -34.45
CA VAL A 41 5.39 -6.11 -35.56
C VAL A 41 4.54 -5.84 -36.81
N GLY A 42 4.74 -4.69 -37.46
CA GLY A 42 3.97 -4.26 -38.64
C GLY A 42 2.65 -3.53 -38.35
N GLN A 43 2.20 -3.44 -37.10
CA GLN A 43 1.04 -2.61 -36.75
C GLN A 43 1.41 -1.14 -36.53
N GLY A 44 0.43 -0.25 -36.76
CA GLY A 44 0.59 1.20 -36.59
C GLY A 44 0.93 1.59 -35.15
N GLN A 45 1.69 2.68 -34.99
CA GLN A 45 2.19 3.19 -33.70
C GLN A 45 1.08 3.37 -32.66
N VAL A 46 -0.11 3.81 -33.08
CA VAL A 46 -1.27 4.00 -32.19
C VAL A 46 -1.72 2.69 -31.55
N VAL A 47 -1.72 1.58 -32.30
CA VAL A 47 -2.15 0.27 -31.78
C VAL A 47 -1.17 -0.25 -30.73
N ARG A 48 0.14 -0.05 -30.94
CA ARG A 48 1.16 -0.43 -29.96
C ARG A 48 1.03 0.35 -28.66
N ILE A 49 0.82 1.66 -28.75
CA ILE A 49 0.61 2.51 -27.57
C ILE A 49 -0.66 2.08 -26.83
N LEU A 50 -1.77 1.81 -27.54
CA LEU A 50 -3.01 1.34 -26.92
C LEU A 50 -2.81 -0.01 -26.20
N ALA A 51 -2.08 -0.95 -26.80
CA ALA A 51 -1.75 -2.22 -26.17
C ALA A 51 -0.90 -2.04 -24.90
N ALA A 52 0.09 -1.14 -24.93
CA ALA A 52 0.91 -0.83 -23.77
C ALA A 52 0.11 -0.14 -22.65
N VAL A 53 -0.80 0.78 -22.99
CA VAL A 53 -1.70 1.41 -22.01
C VAL A 53 -2.61 0.36 -21.38
N ALA A 54 -3.18 -0.55 -22.17
CA ALA A 54 -3.98 -1.65 -21.66
C ALA A 54 -3.17 -2.55 -20.71
N ALA A 55 -1.95 -2.91 -21.07
CA ALA A 55 -1.04 -3.67 -20.22
C ALA A 55 -0.70 -2.92 -18.91
N GLY A 56 -0.50 -1.60 -18.98
CA GLY A 56 -0.31 -0.76 -17.81
C GLY A 56 -1.53 -0.76 -16.88
N LEU A 57 -2.74 -0.62 -17.43
CA LEU A 57 -3.98 -0.69 -16.65
C LEU A 57 -4.19 -2.06 -15.99
N ILE A 58 -3.90 -3.14 -16.71
CA ILE A 58 -3.94 -4.50 -16.18
C ILE A 58 -2.91 -4.66 -15.06
N GLY A 59 -1.68 -4.21 -15.28
CA GLY A 59 -0.62 -4.25 -14.28
C GLY A 59 -1.02 -3.49 -13.01
N ALA A 60 -1.57 -2.29 -13.18
CA ALA A 60 -2.08 -1.50 -12.08
C ALA A 60 -3.15 -2.27 -11.28
N LEU A 61 -4.19 -2.78 -11.96
CA LEU A 61 -5.24 -3.57 -11.33
C LEU A 61 -4.69 -4.78 -10.56
N LEU A 62 -3.78 -5.53 -11.19
CA LEU A 62 -3.10 -6.66 -10.58
C LEU A 62 -2.28 -6.23 -9.36
N GLY A 63 -1.63 -5.06 -9.41
CA GLY A 63 -0.89 -4.49 -8.29
C GLY A 63 -1.76 -4.33 -7.04
N VAL A 64 -2.92 -3.66 -7.16
CA VAL A 64 -3.83 -3.47 -6.01
C VAL A 64 -4.25 -4.80 -5.40
N ILE A 65 -4.58 -5.77 -6.25
CA ILE A 65 -5.02 -7.10 -5.80
C ILE A 65 -3.85 -7.85 -5.13
N ALA A 66 -2.67 -7.86 -5.76
CA ALA A 66 -1.49 -8.53 -5.26
C ALA A 66 -1.06 -7.95 -3.89
N GLN A 67 -1.13 -6.63 -3.71
CA GLN A 67 -0.83 -6.00 -2.43
C GLN A 67 -1.80 -6.46 -1.33
N ARG A 68 -3.11 -6.43 -1.58
CA ARG A 68 -4.12 -6.91 -0.62
C ARG A 68 -3.93 -8.38 -0.29
N LEU A 69 -3.64 -9.19 -1.30
CA LEU A 69 -3.43 -10.62 -1.15
C LEU A 69 -2.14 -10.93 -0.35
N ALA A 70 -1.06 -10.18 -0.59
CA ALA A 70 0.19 -10.35 0.15
C ALA A 70 0.00 -10.12 1.65
N PHE A 71 -0.66 -9.02 2.04
CA PHE A 71 -0.97 -8.75 3.44
C PHE A 71 -1.92 -9.80 4.04
N ALA A 72 -2.94 -10.24 3.31
CA ALA A 72 -3.85 -11.28 3.76
C ALA A 72 -3.14 -12.62 3.99
N ILE A 73 -2.25 -13.03 3.08
CA ILE A 73 -1.46 -14.28 3.23
C ILE A 73 -0.49 -14.17 4.41
N CYS A 74 0.18 -13.03 4.57
CA CYS A 74 1.05 -12.78 5.72
C CYS A 74 0.26 -12.87 7.04
N GLY A 75 -0.93 -12.24 7.09
CA GLY A 75 -1.82 -12.31 8.24
C GLY A 75 -2.35 -13.72 8.52
N LEU A 76 -2.71 -14.47 7.47
CA LEU A 76 -3.13 -15.86 7.58
C LEU A 76 -2.03 -16.72 8.20
N TYR A 77 -0.81 -16.58 7.71
CA TYR A 77 0.31 -17.38 8.19
C TYR A 77 0.70 -16.99 9.62
N ALA A 78 0.81 -15.69 9.91
CA ALA A 78 1.17 -15.18 11.23
C ALA A 78 0.10 -15.51 12.27
N GLY A 79 -1.18 -15.28 11.96
CA GLY A 79 -2.30 -15.57 12.85
C GLY A 79 -2.50 -17.06 13.07
N GLY A 80 -2.37 -17.87 12.02
CA GLY A 80 -2.46 -19.33 12.13
C GLY A 80 -1.35 -19.90 12.99
N TYR A 81 -0.11 -19.45 12.80
CA TYR A 81 1.02 -19.87 13.63
C TYR A 81 0.88 -19.41 15.09
N ALA A 82 0.43 -18.18 15.32
CA ALA A 82 0.19 -17.67 16.66
C ALA A 82 -0.88 -18.48 17.40
N ALA A 83 -2.00 -18.80 16.73
CA ALA A 83 -3.06 -19.60 17.33
C ALA A 83 -2.61 -21.03 17.64
N LEU A 84 -1.78 -21.65 16.79
CA LEU A 84 -1.17 -22.94 17.09
C LEU A 84 -0.35 -22.88 18.38
N ARG A 85 0.50 -21.86 18.55
CA ARG A 85 1.30 -21.70 19.78
C ARG A 85 0.43 -21.50 21.01
N ILE A 86 -0.63 -20.70 20.90
CA ILE A 86 -1.58 -20.49 22.00
C ILE A 86 -2.31 -21.79 22.36
N ALA A 87 -2.72 -22.57 21.36
CA ALA A 87 -3.39 -23.86 21.56
C ALA A 87 -2.47 -24.90 22.21
N GLU A 88 -1.20 -24.97 21.77
CA GLU A 88 -0.17 -25.81 22.40
C GLU A 88 0.03 -25.45 23.87
N MET A 89 0.13 -24.15 24.19
CA MET A 89 0.25 -23.67 25.57
C MET A 89 -0.98 -23.98 26.42
N ALA A 90 -2.17 -24.02 25.81
CA ALA A 90 -3.43 -24.37 26.47
C ALA A 90 -3.66 -25.89 26.57
N GLY A 91 -2.74 -26.73 26.07
CA GLY A 91 -2.86 -28.18 26.07
C GLY A 91 -3.83 -28.76 25.04
N SER A 92 -4.23 -27.97 24.03
CA SER A 92 -5.12 -28.39 22.95
C SER A 92 -4.33 -28.77 21.69
N THR A 93 -3.94 -30.04 21.58
CA THR A 93 -3.14 -30.56 20.45
C THR A 93 -3.93 -31.45 19.47
N GLU A 94 -5.19 -31.75 19.77
CA GLU A 94 -5.99 -32.68 18.97
C GLU A 94 -6.36 -32.11 17.59
N ASN A 95 -6.41 -30.78 17.41
CA ASN A 95 -6.93 -30.18 16.18
C ASN A 95 -6.14 -28.96 15.67
N HIS A 96 -4.87 -29.19 15.32
CA HIS A 96 -3.97 -28.17 14.77
C HIS A 96 -4.55 -27.47 13.53
N LEU A 97 -5.21 -28.19 12.64
CA LEU A 97 -5.78 -27.60 11.41
C LEU A 97 -6.87 -26.57 11.73
N LEU A 98 -7.77 -26.88 12.68
CA LEU A 98 -8.81 -25.93 13.09
C LEU A 98 -8.21 -24.67 13.70
N TRP A 99 -7.26 -24.81 14.63
CA TRP A 99 -6.60 -23.66 15.27
C TRP A 99 -5.83 -22.80 14.26
N PHE A 100 -5.15 -23.43 13.29
CA PHE A 100 -4.47 -22.71 12.22
C PHE A 100 -5.45 -21.93 11.33
N ILE A 101 -6.56 -22.54 10.92
CA ILE A 101 -7.56 -21.85 10.08
C ILE A 101 -8.23 -20.72 10.86
N LEU A 102 -8.65 -20.95 12.11
CA LEU A 102 -9.29 -19.92 12.95
C LEU A 102 -8.34 -18.74 13.19
N GLY A 103 -7.13 -19.03 13.66
CA GLY A 103 -6.10 -18.03 13.88
C GLY A 103 -5.70 -17.31 12.59
N GLY A 104 -5.60 -18.07 11.49
CA GLY A 104 -5.24 -17.53 10.20
C GLY A 104 -6.30 -16.57 9.67
N VAL A 105 -7.58 -16.96 9.67
CA VAL A 105 -8.66 -16.07 9.20
C VAL A 105 -8.69 -14.78 10.02
N ILE A 106 -8.58 -14.89 11.35
CA ILE A 106 -8.50 -13.72 12.23
C ILE A 106 -7.27 -12.86 11.88
N GLY A 107 -6.09 -13.48 11.74
CA GLY A 107 -4.86 -12.78 11.38
C GLY A 107 -4.92 -12.11 10.02
N ALA A 108 -5.55 -12.74 9.03
CA ALA A 108 -5.75 -12.18 7.69
C ALA A 108 -6.66 -10.94 7.73
N ILE A 109 -7.76 -10.99 8.50
CA ILE A 109 -8.65 -9.84 8.70
C ILE A 109 -7.91 -8.69 9.39
N ILE A 110 -7.19 -8.99 10.48
CA ILE A 110 -6.40 -7.99 11.20
C ILE A 110 -5.35 -7.37 10.27
N ALA A 111 -4.61 -8.18 9.52
CA ALA A 111 -3.61 -7.70 8.57
C ALA A 111 -4.23 -6.84 7.47
N ALA A 112 -5.42 -7.19 6.97
CA ALA A 112 -6.13 -6.40 5.97
C ALA A 112 -6.55 -5.02 6.51
N VAL A 113 -6.99 -4.93 7.77
CA VAL A 113 -7.32 -3.66 8.42
C VAL A 113 -6.06 -2.83 8.68
N ILE A 114 -4.98 -3.46 9.14
CA ILE A 114 -3.71 -2.78 9.44
C ILE A 114 -3.01 -2.32 8.15
N MET A 115 -3.17 -3.03 7.03
CA MET A 115 -2.52 -2.71 5.75
C MET A 115 -2.73 -1.25 5.36
N ASP A 116 -3.98 -0.78 5.39
CA ASP A 116 -4.35 0.58 5.00
C ASP A 116 -3.65 1.64 5.88
N TRP A 117 -3.54 1.35 7.18
CA TRP A 117 -2.80 2.19 8.15
C TRP A 117 -1.29 2.10 7.97
N ALA A 118 -0.76 0.90 7.72
CA ALA A 118 0.67 0.67 7.51
C ALA A 118 1.18 1.47 6.31
N ILE A 119 0.43 1.50 5.21
CA ILE A 119 0.78 2.30 4.02
C ILE A 119 0.80 3.79 4.37
N ILE A 120 -0.20 4.29 5.10
CA ILE A 120 -0.29 5.71 5.49
C ILE A 120 0.92 6.11 6.35
N VAL A 121 1.22 5.30 7.37
CA VAL A 121 2.32 5.55 8.30
C VAL A 121 3.66 5.50 7.56
N LEU A 122 3.93 4.43 6.82
CA LEU A 122 5.19 4.28 6.09
C LEU A 122 5.40 5.39 5.05
N SER A 123 4.35 5.79 4.33
CA SER A 123 4.38 6.91 3.39
C SER A 123 4.67 8.24 4.09
N SER A 124 4.03 8.50 5.23
CA SER A 124 4.23 9.73 6.00
C SER A 124 5.65 9.82 6.55
N LEU A 125 6.19 8.70 7.07
CA LEU A 125 7.58 8.62 7.54
C LEU A 125 8.58 8.87 6.41
N MET A 126 8.42 8.19 5.28
CA MET A 126 9.33 8.34 4.15
C MET A 126 9.25 9.76 3.56
N GLY A 127 8.04 10.33 3.43
CA GLY A 127 7.83 11.68 2.91
C GLY A 127 8.42 12.75 3.82
N ALA A 128 8.16 12.66 5.12
CA ALA A 128 8.74 13.57 6.11
C ALA A 128 10.27 13.45 6.16
N GLY A 129 10.81 12.23 6.11
CA GLY A 129 12.25 11.96 6.09
C GLY A 129 12.94 12.57 4.87
N ALA A 130 12.33 12.45 3.69
CA ALA A 130 12.85 13.03 2.46
C ALA A 130 12.87 14.58 2.49
N ILE A 131 11.87 15.21 3.14
CA ILE A 131 11.82 16.67 3.29
C ILE A 131 12.88 17.13 4.30
N VAL A 132 12.88 16.58 5.51
CA VAL A 132 13.77 17.01 6.60
C VAL A 132 15.23 16.71 6.28
N GLY A 133 15.52 15.62 5.58
CA GLY A 133 16.89 15.27 5.19
C GLY A 133 17.56 16.28 4.26
N GLU A 134 16.79 17.12 3.57
CA GLU A 134 17.31 18.16 2.66
C GLU A 134 17.43 19.54 3.31
N LEU A 135 16.61 19.81 4.33
CA LEU A 135 16.72 21.04 5.11
C LEU A 135 17.85 20.84 6.14
N THR A 136 19.01 21.45 5.90
CA THR A 136 20.20 21.44 6.77
C THR A 136 19.93 22.17 8.10
N LEU A 137 19.02 21.64 8.90
CA LEU A 137 18.57 22.18 10.19
C LEU A 137 19.39 21.62 11.34
N HIS A 138 19.40 22.34 12.44
CA HIS A 138 19.94 21.83 13.70
C HIS A 138 19.14 20.59 14.16
N PRO A 139 19.77 19.55 14.74
CA PRO A 139 19.12 18.26 15.03
C PRO A 139 17.81 18.36 15.83
N GLN A 140 17.74 19.30 16.78
CA GLN A 140 16.55 19.54 17.60
C GLN A 140 15.35 20.06 16.78
N TYR A 141 15.58 20.95 15.81
CA TYR A 141 14.54 21.49 14.95
C TYR A 141 14.17 20.51 13.83
N ALA A 142 15.14 19.73 13.35
CA ALA A 142 14.93 18.67 12.38
C ALA A 142 13.99 17.59 12.94
N PHE A 143 14.21 17.14 14.18
CA PHE A 143 13.34 16.15 14.81
C PHE A 143 11.92 16.68 15.03
N ALA A 144 11.78 17.90 15.55
CA ALA A 144 10.47 18.52 15.76
C ALA A 144 9.70 18.68 14.44
N LEU A 145 10.37 19.13 13.37
CA LEU A 145 9.76 19.26 12.04
C LEU A 145 9.39 17.89 11.45
N PHE A 146 10.24 16.87 11.63
CA PHE A 146 9.95 15.50 11.18
C PHE A 146 8.68 14.97 11.82
N VAL A 147 8.56 15.06 13.15
CA VAL A 147 7.36 14.61 13.89
C VAL A 147 6.12 15.38 13.42
N ALA A 148 6.22 16.71 13.28
CA ALA A 148 5.11 17.54 12.81
C ALA A 148 4.64 17.13 11.40
N LEU A 149 5.58 16.88 10.48
CA LEU A 149 5.27 16.44 9.11
C LEU A 149 4.69 15.03 9.06
N VAL A 150 5.18 14.09 9.88
CA VAL A 150 4.61 12.74 9.98
C VAL A 150 3.17 12.80 10.47
N VAL A 151 2.90 13.53 11.56
CA VAL A 151 1.54 13.69 12.10
C VAL A 151 0.63 14.34 11.07
N PHE A 152 1.10 15.39 10.40
CA PHE A 152 0.36 16.06 9.33
C PHE A 152 0.02 15.10 8.17
N GLY A 153 0.99 14.31 7.71
CA GLY A 153 0.78 13.30 6.66
C GLY A 153 -0.25 12.23 7.06
N ILE A 154 -0.19 11.73 8.29
CA ILE A 154 -1.14 10.74 8.80
C ILE A 154 -2.55 11.33 8.85
N ILE A 155 -2.73 12.56 9.35
CA ILE A 155 -4.03 13.22 9.41
C ILE A 155 -4.62 13.38 8.01
N LEU A 156 -3.86 13.95 7.06
CA LEU A 156 -4.36 14.18 5.70
C LEU A 156 -4.71 12.87 4.98
N GLN A 157 -3.86 11.85 5.07
CA GLN A 157 -4.11 10.59 4.39
C GLN A 157 -5.22 9.76 5.06
N SER A 158 -5.40 9.88 6.37
CA SER A 158 -6.47 9.17 7.09
C SER A 158 -7.86 9.73 6.81
N GLN A 159 -8.01 11.03 6.53
CA GLN A 159 -9.29 11.60 6.09
C GLN A 159 -9.76 11.02 4.75
N SER A 160 -8.83 10.53 3.92
CA SER A 160 -9.20 9.84 2.67
C SER A 160 -9.80 8.44 2.89
N LEU A 161 -9.93 7.98 4.15
CA LEU A 161 -10.59 6.71 4.51
C LEU A 161 -12.11 6.83 4.74
N GLU A 162 -12.73 8.01 4.55
CA GLU A 162 -14.10 8.29 5.02
C GLU A 162 -15.12 7.16 4.72
N PRO A 163 -15.90 6.74 5.75
CA PRO A 163 -16.94 5.72 5.62
C PRO A 163 -18.08 6.15 4.69
N GLY A 164 -18.82 5.17 4.16
CA GLY A 164 -19.94 5.37 3.22
C GLY A 164 -21.00 6.38 3.68
N PRO A 165 -21.81 6.88 2.73
CA PRO A 165 -22.69 8.04 2.94
C PRO A 165 -23.60 7.84 4.16
N PRO A 166 -23.88 8.91 4.94
CA PRO A 166 -24.79 8.83 6.07
C PRO A 166 -26.14 8.31 5.59
N LEU A 167 -26.68 7.31 6.30
CA LEU A 167 -27.99 6.75 6.00
C LEU A 167 -29.03 7.88 6.10
N PRO A 168 -30.00 7.97 5.18
CA PRO A 168 -31.06 8.96 5.26
C PRO A 168 -31.76 8.81 6.61
N GLU A 169 -31.84 9.92 7.35
CA GLU A 169 -32.64 10.01 8.56
C GLU A 169 -34.08 9.61 8.19
N GLU A 170 -34.57 8.51 8.74
CA GLU A 170 -36.00 8.19 8.66
C GLU A 170 -36.74 9.29 9.43
N GLU A 171 -37.25 10.28 8.71
CA GLU A 171 -38.15 11.29 9.27
C GLU A 171 -39.43 10.60 9.79
N PRO A 172 -39.91 10.97 11.00
CA PRO A 172 -40.97 10.28 11.73
C PRO A 172 -42.39 10.46 11.17
#